data_AF-A0A233SGA4-F1
#
_entry.id   AF-A0A233SGA4-F1
#
_cell.length_a   1.000
_cell.length_b   1.000
_cell.length_c   1.000
_cell.angle_alpha   90.00
_cell.angle_beta   90.00
_cell.angle_gamma   90.00
#
_symmetry.space_group_name_H-M   'P 1'
#
loop_
_entity.id
_entity.type
_entity.pdbx_description
1 polymer ?
#
loop_
_entity_poly.entity_id
_entity_poly.type
_entity_poly.pdbx_seq_one_letter_code
_entity_poly.pdbx_strand_id
1 'polypeptide(L)'
;MDRSRVVGARPVALLLVLVNLLLLQAALLDTGSLSTTVALAATAAAGSALAASSLITARCAPAVPPTRVRTAIRDRARRTAFLPQRDPDASGRRRPRAPGHALATTCA
;
A
#
# COMPACT_ATOMS: atom_id res chain seq x y z
N MET A 1 -1.49 3.81 17.35
CA MET A 1 -0.65 4.87 16.74
C MET A 1 -1.06 5.06 15.28
N ASP A 2 -2.17 5.76 15.04
CA ASP A 2 -2.68 6.06 13.68
C ASP A 2 -2.70 7.58 13.39
N ARG A 3 -1.94 8.34 14.19
CA ARG A 3 -1.91 9.81 14.13
C ARG A 3 -1.29 10.33 12.83
N SER A 4 -0.41 9.57 12.18
CA SER A 4 0.28 9.99 10.94
C SER A 4 -0.64 10.04 9.72
N ARG A 5 -1.63 9.13 9.61
CA ARG A 5 -2.60 9.15 8.50
C ARG A 5 -3.55 10.36 8.60
N VAL A 6 -3.94 10.71 9.82
CA VAL A 6 -4.82 11.86 10.08
C VAL A 6 -4.10 13.19 9.83
N VAL A 7 -2.80 13.28 10.13
CA VAL A 7 -2.01 14.50 9.88
C VAL A 7 -1.84 14.77 8.38
N GLY A 8 -1.74 13.74 7.52
CA GLY A 8 -1.67 13.91 6.06
C GLY A 8 -3.01 14.21 5.38
N ALA A 9 -4.12 13.70 5.92
CA ALA A 9 -5.46 13.94 5.37
C ALA A 9 -6.01 15.35 5.64
N ARG A 10 -5.64 15.95 6.79
CA ARG A 10 -6.06 17.30 7.19
C ARG A 10 -5.62 18.43 6.23
N PRO A 11 -4.35 18.51 5.78
CA PRO A 11 -3.93 19.57 4.86
C PRO A 11 -4.53 19.38 3.47
N VAL A 12 -4.69 18.14 2.99
CA VAL A 12 -5.31 17.86 1.69
C VAL A 12 -6.79 18.22 1.69
N ALA A 13 -7.52 17.87 2.76
CA ALA A 13 -8.91 18.26 2.93
C ALA A 13 -9.08 19.79 3.01
N LEU A 14 -8.20 20.48 3.75
CA LEU A 14 -8.20 21.94 3.81
C LEU A 14 -7.91 22.58 2.45
N LEU A 15 -6.95 22.04 1.69
CA LEU A 15 -6.62 22.52 0.35
C LEU A 15 -7.81 22.36 -0.61
N LEU A 16 -8.48 21.20 -0.58
CA LEU A 16 -9.68 20.94 -1.38
C LEU A 16 -10.82 21.90 -1.03
N VAL A 17 -11.08 22.13 0.25
CA VAL A 17 -12.10 23.09 0.72
C VAL A 17 -11.74 24.51 0.25
N LEU A 18 -10.48 24.93 0.39
CA LEU A 18 -10.03 26.25 -0.03
C LEU A 18 -10.16 26.46 -1.54
N VAL A 19 -9.75 25.47 -2.34
CA VAL A 19 -9.87 25.51 -3.81
C VAL A 19 -11.34 25.56 -4.22
N ASN A 20 -12.22 24.77 -3.60
CA ASN A 20 -13.64 24.77 -3.92
C ASN A 20 -14.29 26.12 -3.56
N LEU A 21 -13.93 26.70 -2.41
CA LEU A 21 -14.40 28.02 -2.01
C LEU A 21 -13.94 29.12 -2.97
N LEU A 22 -12.69 29.05 -3.46
CA LEU A 22 -12.16 30.01 -4.42
C LEU A 22 -12.85 29.89 -5.79
N LEU A 23 -13.12 28.66 -6.26
CA LEU A 23 -13.91 28.43 -7.46
C LEU A 23 -15.32 28.99 -7.32
N LEU A 24 -15.98 28.77 -6.18
CA LEU A 24 -17.32 29.30 -5.91
C LEU A 24 -17.34 30.84 -5.94
N GLN A 25 -16.33 31.48 -5.34
CA GLN A 25 -16.19 32.94 -5.41
C GLN A 25 -15.96 33.42 -6.85
N ALA A 26 -15.08 32.76 -7.61
CA ALA A 26 -14.87 33.09 -9.02
C ALA A 26 -16.17 32.94 -9.84
N ALA A 27 -16.98 31.91 -9.57
CA ALA A 27 -18.30 31.72 -10.19
C ALA A 27 -19.27 32.87 -9.91
N LEU A 28 -19.28 33.33 -8.65
CA LEU A 28 -20.16 34.39 -8.16
C LEU A 28 -19.73 35.76 -8.69
N LEU A 29 -18.43 35.98 -8.89
CA LEU A 29 -17.89 37.20 -9.50
C LEU A 29 -18.10 37.23 -11.02
N ASP A 30 -18.14 36.07 -11.67
CA ASP A 30 -18.22 35.95 -13.12
C ASP A 30 -19.69 35.77 -13.57
N THR A 31 -20.49 36.82 -13.39
CA THR A 31 -21.90 36.90 -13.82
C THR A 31 -22.03 37.09 -15.34
N GLY A 32 -21.42 36.20 -16.14
CA GLY A 32 -21.22 36.42 -17.57
C GLY A 32 -21.64 35.31 -18.53
N SER A 33 -21.65 34.03 -18.15
CA SER A 33 -22.12 32.99 -19.06
C SER A 33 -22.66 31.73 -18.37
N LEU A 34 -23.80 31.23 -18.85
CA LEU A 34 -24.39 29.97 -18.36
C LEU A 34 -23.47 28.78 -18.62
N SER A 35 -22.62 28.86 -19.64
CA SER A 35 -21.66 27.80 -19.98
C SER A 35 -20.52 27.70 -18.95
N THR A 36 -19.97 28.84 -18.51
CA THR A 36 -18.92 28.86 -17.48
C THR A 36 -19.45 28.39 -16.13
N THR A 37 -20.66 28.79 -15.76
CA THR A 37 -21.30 28.33 -14.52
C THR A 37 -21.57 26.83 -14.53
N VAL A 38 -22.04 26.26 -15.65
CA VAL A 38 -22.27 24.81 -15.79
C VAL A 38 -20.96 24.03 -15.79
N ALA A 39 -19.94 24.48 -16.54
CA ALA A 39 -18.63 23.82 -16.59
C ALA A 39 -17.96 23.82 -15.20
N LEU A 40 -18.11 24.92 -14.46
CA LEU A 40 -17.59 25.03 -13.10
C LEU A 40 -18.36 24.15 -12.12
N ALA A 41 -19.70 24.13 -12.20
CA ALA A 41 -20.53 23.26 -11.38
C ALA A 41 -20.21 21.78 -11.63
N ALA A 42 -20.00 21.39 -12.89
CA ALA A 42 -19.58 20.04 -13.26
C ALA A 42 -18.19 19.70 -12.69
N THR A 43 -17.25 20.64 -12.75
CA THR A 43 -15.90 20.45 -12.20
C THR A 43 -15.92 20.33 -10.68
N ALA A 44 -16.72 21.16 -10.00
CA ALA A 44 -16.92 21.08 -8.56
C ALA A 44 -17.58 19.76 -8.15
N ALA A 45 -18.60 19.30 -8.88
CA ALA A 45 -19.26 18.02 -8.66
C ALA A 45 -18.29 16.85 -8.85
N ALA A 46 -17.54 16.81 -9.96
CA ALA A 46 -16.53 15.79 -10.22
C ALA A 46 -15.42 15.78 -9.16
N GLY A 47 -14.94 16.97 -8.75
CA GLY A 47 -13.97 17.12 -7.68
C GLY A 47 -14.48 16.60 -6.33
N SER A 48 -15.74 16.88 -5.99
CA SER A 48 -16.37 16.38 -4.76
C SER A 48 -16.56 14.87 -4.77
N ALA A 49 -16.93 14.29 -5.92
CA ALA A 49 -17.08 12.85 -6.08
C ALA A 49 -15.74 12.12 -5.96
N LEU A 50 -14.67 12.67 -6.56
CA LEU A 50 -13.31 12.14 -6.42
C LEU A 50 -12.81 12.25 -4.98
N ALA A 51 -13.06 13.37 -4.31
CA ALA A 51 -12.72 13.54 -2.90
C ALA A 51 -13.47 12.52 -2.02
N ALA A 52 -14.78 12.36 -2.20
CA ALA A 52 -15.57 11.36 -1.48
C ALA A 52 -15.07 9.93 -1.73
N SER A 53 -14.79 9.57 -3.00
CA SER A 53 -14.27 8.27 -3.39
C SER A 53 -12.90 7.99 -2.75
N SER A 54 -11.98 8.95 -2.79
CA SER A 54 -10.67 8.82 -2.15
C SER A 54 -10.77 8.67 -0.63
N LEU A 55 -11.68 9.39 0.03
CA LEU A 55 -11.94 9.27 1.46
C LEU A 55 -12.51 7.90 1.83
N ILE A 56 -13.47 7.40 1.06
CA ILE A 56 -14.03 6.05 1.24
C ILE A 56 -12.93 5.01 1.08
N THR A 57 -12.14 5.11 0.02
CA THR A 57 -11.01 4.18 -0.25
C THR A 57 -9.98 4.23 0.88
N ALA A 58 -9.66 5.42 1.39
CA ALA A 58 -8.74 5.59 2.51
C ALA A 58 -9.28 4.98 3.82
N ARG A 59 -10.59 5.05 4.06
CA ARG A 59 -11.25 4.42 5.24
C ARG A 59 -11.36 2.91 5.11
N CYS A 60 -11.56 2.40 3.91
CA CYS A 60 -11.62 0.96 3.64
C CYS A 60 -10.23 0.30 3.66
N ALA A 61 -9.15 1.08 3.64
CA ALA A 61 -7.79 0.55 3.74
C ALA A 61 -7.60 -0.18 5.09
N PRO A 62 -7.28 -1.49 5.08
CA PRO A 62 -7.15 -2.26 6.31
C PRO A 62 -6.13 -1.63 7.27
N ALA A 63 -6.50 -1.53 8.54
CA ALA A 63 -5.58 -1.11 9.60
C ALA A 63 -4.53 -2.19 9.80
N VAL A 64 -3.33 -1.96 9.25
CA VAL A 64 -2.22 -2.91 9.32
C VAL A 64 -1.31 -2.55 10.50
N PRO A 65 -0.98 -3.51 11.39
CA PRO A 65 -0.02 -3.26 12.47
C PRO A 65 1.31 -2.75 11.91
N PRO A 66 1.96 -1.75 12.52
CA PRO A 66 3.20 -1.16 12.00
C PRO A 66 4.33 -2.19 11.88
N THR A 67 4.27 -3.26 12.67
CA THR A 67 5.18 -4.39 12.60
C THR A 67 4.95 -5.27 11.37
N ARG A 68 3.73 -5.33 10.81
CA ARG A 68 3.40 -6.21 9.67
C ARG A 68 4.20 -5.86 8.42
N VAL A 69 4.51 -4.58 8.21
CA VAL A 69 5.38 -4.16 7.10
C VAL A 69 6.80 -4.68 7.33
N ARG A 70 7.33 -4.52 8.55
CA ARG A 70 8.67 -5.03 8.91
C ARG A 70 8.74 -6.55 8.85
N THR A 71 7.71 -7.25 9.30
CA THR A 71 7.66 -8.71 9.22
C THR A 71 7.48 -9.17 7.78
N ALA A 72 6.65 -8.52 6.97
CA ALA A 72 6.51 -8.84 5.55
C ALA A 72 7.81 -8.60 4.77
N ILE A 73 8.53 -7.51 5.05
CA ILE A 73 9.85 -7.25 4.47
C ILE A 73 10.85 -8.31 4.92
N ARG A 74 10.87 -8.64 6.22
CA ARG A 74 11.77 -9.68 6.76
C ARG A 74 11.44 -11.06 6.21
N ASP A 75 10.17 -11.37 6.00
CA ASP A 75 9.67 -12.64 5.46
C ASP A 75 9.98 -12.75 3.97
N ARG A 76 9.77 -11.67 3.20
CA ARG A 76 10.23 -11.55 1.81
C ARG A 76 11.74 -11.71 1.71
N ALA A 77 12.50 -11.02 2.57
CA ALA A 77 13.94 -11.12 2.62
C ALA A 77 14.38 -12.56 2.92
N ARG A 78 13.77 -13.27 3.87
CA ARG A 78 14.08 -14.69 4.11
C ARG A 78 13.77 -15.58 2.91
N ARG A 79 12.66 -15.33 2.21
CA ARG A 79 12.27 -16.07 1.01
C ARG A 79 13.23 -15.87 -0.18
N THR A 80 13.96 -14.75 -0.23
CA THR A 80 14.89 -14.44 -1.33
C THR A 80 16.36 -14.38 -0.92
N ALA A 81 16.66 -14.45 0.38
CA ALA A 81 18.03 -14.38 0.91
C ALA A 81 18.82 -15.66 0.59
N PHE A 82 18.12 -16.78 0.44
CA PHE A 82 18.70 -18.02 -0.01
C PHE A 82 18.33 -18.21 -1.47
N LEU A 83 19.34 -18.44 -2.31
CA LEU A 83 19.07 -19.08 -3.60
C LEU A 83 18.42 -20.43 -3.26
N PRO A 84 17.29 -20.82 -3.89
CA PRO A 84 16.76 -22.16 -3.70
C PRO A 84 17.90 -23.13 -3.91
N GLN A 85 18.22 -23.87 -2.85
CA GLN A 85 19.33 -24.81 -2.85
C GLN A 85 19.04 -25.80 -3.98
N ARG A 86 19.79 -25.70 -5.09
CA ARG A 86 19.71 -26.67 -6.18
C ARG A 86 20.15 -27.98 -5.58
N ASP A 87 19.18 -28.84 -5.33
CA ASP A 87 19.30 -30.21 -4.85
C ASP A 87 20.48 -30.40 -3.87
N PRO A 88 20.23 -30.42 -2.55
CA PRO A 88 21.30 -30.60 -1.56
C PRO A 88 22.12 -31.88 -1.81
N ASP A 89 21.55 -32.86 -2.53
CA ASP A 89 22.16 -34.13 -2.91
C ASP A 89 22.72 -34.12 -4.33
N ALA A 90 22.60 -33.02 -5.09
CA ALA A 90 23.19 -32.91 -6.41
C ALA A 90 24.69 -33.15 -6.31
N SER A 91 25.17 -34.06 -7.16
CA SER A 91 26.57 -34.47 -7.17
C SER A 91 27.47 -33.27 -7.50
N GLY A 92 27.98 -32.60 -6.47
CA GLY A 92 29.11 -31.69 -6.60
C GLY A 92 30.42 -32.47 -6.76
N ARG A 93 31.52 -31.88 -6.29
CA ARG A 93 32.74 -32.65 -6.01
C ARG A 93 32.39 -33.85 -5.12
N ARG A 94 33.06 -35.00 -5.31
CA ARG A 94 32.94 -36.16 -4.42
C ARG A 94 33.12 -35.68 -2.98
N ARG A 95 32.01 -35.53 -2.26
CA ARG A 95 32.05 -35.35 -0.82
C ARG A 95 32.38 -36.72 -0.22
N PRO A 96 33.25 -36.80 0.78
CA PRO A 96 33.24 -37.94 1.68
C PRO A 96 31.80 -38.08 2.16
N ARG A 97 31.10 -39.15 1.74
CA ARG A 97 29.79 -39.47 2.32
C ARG A 97 30.08 -39.72 3.80
N ALA A 98 29.31 -39.08 4.68
CA ALA A 98 29.35 -39.45 6.10
C ALA A 98 29.31 -40.99 6.21
N PRO A 99 30.04 -41.59 7.17
CA PRO A 99 30.24 -43.03 7.23
C PRO A 99 28.90 -43.75 7.05
N GLY A 100 28.77 -44.45 5.93
CA GLY A 100 27.59 -45.23 5.62
C GLY A 100 27.74 -46.57 6.32
N HIS A 101 27.01 -46.78 7.42
CA HIS A 101 26.58 -48.11 7.81
C HIS A 101 25.25 -48.01 8.55
N ALA A 102 24.22 -48.67 8.00
CA ALA A 102 23.01 -48.99 8.72
C ALA A 102 23.39 -49.94 9.87
N LEU A 103 23.17 -49.54 11.11
CA LEU A 103 23.29 -50.45 12.25
C LEU A 103 22.02 -51.29 12.35
N ALA A 104 22.20 -52.61 12.32
CA ALA A 104 21.14 -53.56 12.59
C ALA A 104 20.76 -53.53 14.09
N THR A 105 19.45 -53.55 14.32
CA THR A 105 18.73 -53.61 15.60
C THR A 105 19.24 -54.72 16.54
N THR A 106 19.44 -54.41 17.82
CA THR A 106 19.46 -55.40 18.91
C THR A 106 18.33 -55.09 19.88
N CYS A 107 17.26 -55.88 19.81
CA CYS A 107 16.30 -56.04 20.90
C CYS A 107 16.76 -57.24 21.73
N ALA A 108 16.88 -57.08 23.05
CA ALA A 108 16.95 -58.17 24.03
C ALA A 108 15.68 -58.12 24.88
#